data_AF-A0AAD9ITY2-F1
#
_entry.id   AF-A0AAD9ITY2-F1
#
_cell.length_a   1.000
_cell.length_b   1.000
_cell.length_c   1.000
_cell.angle_alpha   90.00
_cell.angle_beta   90.00
_cell.angle_gamma   90.00
#
_symmetry.space_group_name_H-M   'P 1'
#
loop_
_entity.id
_entity.type
_entity.pdbx_description
1 polymer ?
#
loop_
_entity_poly.entity_id
_entity_poly.type
_entity_poly.pdbx_seq_one_letter_code
_entity_poly.pdbx_strand_id
1 'polypeptide(L)'
;MTKQPKLQEAWSPGTEVVSMYNFQGNSAEDLPFKRGEVMTIVRATKDPMWYFARHQNGREGMIPSNYVQKRGEVKLHAMPWFHGKMTRQQAEDLLNPSTEDGIYLVRESVTYPGDYTLCVACQDRVEHYRIMYRHNKLTIDEEEFFENLTQLVE
;
A
#
# COMPACT_ATOMS: atom_id res chain seq x y z
N MET A 1 7.08 14.40 -24.55
CA MET A 1 6.51 14.92 -23.29
C MET A 1 6.95 14.02 -22.16
N THR A 2 7.99 14.42 -21.41
CA THR A 2 8.54 13.66 -20.28
C THR A 2 7.53 13.71 -19.13
N LYS A 3 6.97 12.56 -18.76
CA LYS A 3 6.11 12.46 -17.56
C LYS A 3 6.99 12.79 -16.34
N GLN A 4 6.69 13.88 -15.66
CA GLN A 4 7.28 14.15 -14.34
C GLN A 4 6.88 13.01 -13.40
N PRO A 5 7.81 12.41 -12.64
CA PRO A 5 7.44 11.46 -11.60
C PRO A 5 6.64 12.23 -10.55
N LYS A 6 5.35 11.91 -10.42
CA LYS A 6 4.50 12.50 -9.37
C LYS A 6 5.09 12.09 -8.01
N LEU A 7 5.46 13.07 -7.18
CA LEU A 7 5.90 12.83 -5.81
C LEU A 7 4.81 12.03 -5.08
N GLN A 8 5.22 10.93 -4.46
CA GLN A 8 4.38 10.21 -3.51
C GLN A 8 3.97 11.20 -2.41
N GLU A 9 2.67 11.33 -2.12
CA GLU A 9 2.21 12.20 -1.05
C GLU A 9 2.87 11.80 0.28
N ALA A 10 3.40 12.79 0.99
CA ALA A 10 4.14 12.57 2.21
C ALA A 10 3.24 11.96 3.29
N TRP A 11 3.76 10.99 4.06
CA TRP A 11 2.99 10.33 5.09
C TRP A 11 2.63 11.27 6.24
N SER A 12 1.36 11.24 6.66
CA SER A 12 0.84 12.06 7.75
C SER A 12 1.40 11.64 9.11
N PRO A 13 1.52 12.57 10.08
CA PRO A 13 1.82 12.22 11.47
C PRO A 13 0.87 11.15 12.01
N GLY A 14 1.41 10.19 12.76
CA GLY A 14 0.67 9.03 13.28
C GLY A 14 0.69 7.81 12.37
N THR A 15 1.15 7.93 11.11
CA THR A 15 1.29 6.77 10.20
C THR A 15 2.23 5.73 10.81
N GLU A 16 1.75 4.50 11.00
CA GLU A 16 2.61 3.37 11.39
C GLU A 16 3.35 2.80 10.18
N VAL A 17 4.66 2.63 10.33
CA VAL A 17 5.53 2.03 9.32
C VAL A 17 6.32 0.87 9.90
N VAL A 18 6.66 -0.10 9.05
CA VAL A 18 7.48 -1.27 9.37
C VAL A 18 8.79 -1.15 8.61
N SER A 19 9.92 -1.40 9.26
CA SER A 19 11.23 -1.44 8.60
C SER A 19 11.40 -2.69 7.73
N MET A 20 11.77 -2.47 6.47
CA MET A 20 12.03 -3.52 5.49
C MET A 20 13.50 -3.99 5.53
N TYR A 21 14.39 -3.16 6.07
CA TYR A 21 15.83 -3.43 6.21
C TYR A 21 16.36 -2.96 7.56
N ASN A 22 17.61 -3.30 7.87
CA ASN A 22 18.32 -2.76 9.03
C ASN A 22 18.90 -1.38 8.69
N PHE A 23 18.87 -0.44 9.62
CA PHE A 23 19.48 0.87 9.49
C PHE A 23 20.28 1.20 10.74
N GLN A 24 21.58 1.47 10.57
CA GLN A 24 22.49 1.73 11.69
C GLN A 24 22.60 3.21 12.04
N GLY A 25 22.16 4.10 11.15
CA GLY A 25 22.43 5.54 11.25
C GLY A 25 23.86 5.90 10.88
N ASN A 26 24.04 7.05 10.22
CA ASN A 26 25.32 7.66 9.90
C ASN A 26 25.51 9.02 10.60
N SER A 27 24.48 9.51 11.32
CA SER A 27 24.49 10.78 12.04
C SER A 27 23.87 10.66 13.43
N ALA A 28 24.09 11.67 14.29
CA ALA A 28 23.48 11.73 15.62
C ALA A 28 21.96 12.02 15.59
N GLU A 29 21.44 12.48 14.45
CA GLU A 29 20.01 12.77 14.26
C GLU A 29 19.24 11.53 13.79
N ASP A 30 19.94 10.47 13.41
CA ASP A 30 19.36 9.26 12.86
C ASP A 30 18.74 8.39 13.96
N LEU A 31 17.67 7.68 13.61
CA LEU A 31 17.06 6.67 14.47
C LEU A 31 17.42 5.27 13.94
N PRO A 32 18.39 4.56 14.56
CA PRO A 32 18.73 3.20 14.15
C PRO A 32 17.60 2.20 14.47
N PHE A 33 17.39 1.24 13.57
CA PHE A 33 16.37 0.20 13.70
C PHE A 33 16.80 -1.11 13.03
N LYS A 34 16.18 -2.21 13.45
CA LYS A 34 16.28 -3.53 12.80
C LYS A 34 15.09 -3.76 11.88
N ARG A 35 15.26 -4.62 10.87
CA ARG A 35 14.18 -5.10 9.99
C ARG A 35 13.04 -5.70 10.81
N GLY A 36 11.81 -5.32 10.47
CA GLY A 36 10.58 -5.76 11.11
C GLY A 36 10.13 -4.91 12.31
N GLU A 37 10.93 -3.94 12.74
CA GLU A 37 10.54 -3.00 13.81
C GLU A 37 9.49 -1.99 13.31
N VAL A 38 8.58 -1.62 14.22
CA VAL A 38 7.49 -0.68 13.94
C VAL A 38 7.85 0.69 14.49
N MET A 39 7.63 1.71 13.68
CA MET A 39 7.84 3.12 14.04
C MET A 39 6.62 3.94 13.62
N THR A 40 6.45 5.09 14.26
CA THR A 40 5.37 6.04 13.95
C THR A 40 5.97 7.28 13.31
N ILE A 41 5.48 7.67 12.14
CA ILE A 41 5.85 8.94 11.51
C ILE A 41 5.38 10.08 12.42
N VAL A 42 6.30 10.95 12.80
CA VAL A 42 6.00 12.16 13.57
C VAL A 42 5.80 13.34 12.62
N ARG A 43 6.66 13.48 11.60
CA ARG A 43 6.51 14.49 10.53
C ARG A 43 7.33 14.13 9.29
N ALA A 44 6.88 14.64 8.15
CA ALA A 44 7.70 14.74 6.95
C ALA A 44 8.82 15.77 7.14
N THR A 45 9.95 15.56 6.45
CA THR A 45 11.04 16.53 6.44
C THR A 45 11.10 17.29 5.12
N LYS A 46 12.03 18.25 5.00
CA LYS A 46 12.28 18.95 3.72
C LYS A 46 12.84 18.02 2.66
N ASP A 47 13.53 16.95 3.06
CA ASP A 47 14.03 15.92 2.15
C ASP A 47 13.01 14.77 2.07
N PRO A 48 12.40 14.50 0.90
CA PRO A 48 11.43 13.42 0.73
C PRO A 48 12.03 12.01 0.94
N MET A 49 13.36 11.90 0.94
CA MET A 49 14.05 10.64 1.26
C MET A 49 14.09 10.36 2.76
N TRP A 50 13.66 11.30 3.61
CA TRP A 50 13.73 11.19 5.06
C TRP A 50 12.45 11.60 5.78
N TYR A 51 12.09 10.82 6.79
CA TYR A 51 11.05 11.15 7.76
C TYR A 51 11.65 11.29 9.15
N PHE A 52 11.02 12.09 10.01
CA PHE A 52 11.28 12.00 11.44
C PHE A 52 10.22 11.08 12.07
N ALA A 53 10.68 10.07 12.77
CA ALA A 53 9.84 9.03 13.34
C ALA A 53 10.17 8.77 14.81
N ARG A 54 9.24 8.07 15.46
CA ARG A 54 9.36 7.62 16.85
C ARG A 54 9.27 6.11 16.90
N HIS A 55 10.23 5.48 17.56
CA HIS A 55 10.24 4.05 17.86
C HIS A 55 9.35 3.75 19.08
N GLN A 56 8.87 2.51 19.20
CA GLN A 56 8.00 2.09 20.31
C GLN A 56 8.64 2.26 21.70
N ASN A 57 9.96 2.27 21.78
CA ASN A 57 10.70 2.53 23.03
C ASN A 57 10.89 4.02 23.34
N GLY A 58 10.19 4.91 22.63
CA GLY A 58 10.19 6.35 22.87
C GLY A 58 11.33 7.14 22.23
N ARG A 59 12.32 6.47 21.62
CA ARG A 59 13.38 7.14 20.86
C ARG A 59 12.84 7.75 19.58
N GLU A 60 13.36 8.91 19.21
CA GLU A 60 12.96 9.62 18.00
C GLU A 60 14.19 9.99 17.18
N GLY A 61 14.01 10.14 15.87
CA GLY A 61 15.07 10.56 14.96
C GLY A 61 14.69 10.34 13.49
N MET A 62 15.67 10.55 12.62
CA MET A 62 15.55 10.49 11.17
C MET A 62 15.60 9.06 10.67
N ILE A 63 14.67 8.71 9.77
CA ILE A 63 14.61 7.42 9.10
C ILE A 63 14.51 7.60 7.58
N PRO A 64 15.20 6.77 6.78
CA PRO A 64 15.10 6.83 5.33
C PRO A 64 13.78 6.24 4.83
N SER A 65 13.08 6.95 3.94
CA SER A 65 11.75 6.59 3.44
C SER A 65 11.73 5.25 2.70
N ASN A 66 12.80 4.93 1.96
CA ASN A 66 12.95 3.68 1.21
C ASN A 66 13.28 2.45 2.09
N TYR A 67 13.48 2.64 3.40
CA TYR A 67 13.74 1.52 4.33
C TYR A 67 12.48 1.06 5.05
N VAL A 68 11.36 1.74 4.86
CA VAL A 68 10.13 1.50 5.60
C VAL A 68 8.94 1.44 4.65
N GLN A 69 7.91 0.73 5.07
CA GLN A 69 6.64 0.63 4.36
C GLN A 69 5.49 0.86 5.34
N LYS A 70 4.36 1.42 4.90
CA LYS A 70 3.18 1.53 5.77
C LYS A 70 2.79 0.16 6.29
N ARG A 71 2.54 0.05 7.60
CA ARG A 71 2.17 -1.22 8.23
C ARG A 71 0.91 -1.85 7.63
N GLY A 72 -0.05 -1.01 7.22
CA GLY A 72 -1.25 -1.46 6.50
C GLY A 72 -0.93 -2.10 5.14
N GLU A 73 0.00 -1.53 4.38
CA GLU A 73 0.42 -2.09 3.08
C GLU A 73 1.13 -3.44 3.25
N VAL A 74 1.99 -3.57 4.26
CA VAL A 74 2.67 -4.86 4.55
C VAL A 74 1.65 -5.97 4.85
N LYS A 75 0.59 -5.66 5.60
CA LYS A 75 -0.51 -6.62 5.84
C LYS A 75 -1.24 -6.98 4.55
N LEU A 76 -1.50 -6.00 3.68
CA LEU A 76 -2.13 -6.26 2.39
C LEU A 76 -1.26 -7.15 1.50
N HIS A 77 0.05 -6.89 1.39
CA HIS A 77 0.96 -7.73 0.60
C HIS A 77 1.10 -9.18 1.11
N ALA A 78 0.69 -9.47 2.33
CA ALA A 78 0.62 -10.83 2.86
C ALA A 78 -0.69 -11.56 2.51
N MET A 79 -1.70 -10.84 2.01
CA MET A 79 -2.96 -11.44 1.61
C MET A 79 -2.81 -12.14 0.26
N PRO A 80 -3.24 -13.41 0.13
CA PRO A 80 -3.04 -14.19 -1.10
C PRO A 80 -3.79 -13.61 -2.30
N TRP A 81 -4.86 -12.85 -2.06
CA TRP A 81 -5.65 -12.18 -3.08
C TRP A 81 -5.10 -10.81 -3.48
N PHE A 82 -4.08 -10.25 -2.81
CA PHE A 82 -3.57 -8.91 -3.11
C PHE A 82 -2.26 -8.95 -3.90
N HIS A 83 -2.28 -8.41 -5.11
CA HIS A 83 -1.16 -8.49 -6.06
C HIS A 83 -0.41 -7.16 -6.25
N GLY A 84 -0.74 -6.13 -5.48
CA GLY A 84 -0.10 -4.81 -5.56
C GLY A 84 -0.12 -4.24 -6.99
N LYS A 85 1.03 -3.78 -7.48
CA LYS A 85 1.19 -3.29 -8.86
C LYS A 85 1.15 -4.42 -9.87
N MET A 86 -0.05 -4.69 -10.39
CA MET A 86 -0.32 -5.64 -11.46
C MET A 86 -1.10 -4.96 -12.58
N THR A 87 -0.73 -5.24 -13.83
CA THR A 87 -1.47 -4.71 -14.99
C THR A 87 -2.79 -5.47 -15.21
N ARG A 88 -3.71 -4.89 -15.97
CA ARG A 88 -4.97 -5.55 -16.33
C ARG A 88 -4.71 -6.88 -17.05
N GLN A 89 -3.83 -6.87 -18.05
CA GLN A 89 -3.48 -8.07 -18.81
C GLN A 89 -2.91 -9.18 -17.91
N GLN A 90 -2.00 -8.84 -16.99
CA GLN A 90 -1.45 -9.84 -16.05
C GLN A 90 -2.52 -10.45 -15.13
N ALA A 91 -3.54 -9.68 -14.75
CA ALA A 91 -4.66 -10.20 -13.98
C ALA A 91 -5.55 -11.12 -14.83
N GLU A 92 -5.84 -10.73 -16.08
CA GLU A 92 -6.58 -11.55 -17.03
C GLU A 92 -5.84 -12.87 -17.32
N ASP A 93 -4.53 -12.84 -17.57
CA ASP A 93 -3.71 -14.04 -17.82
C ASP A 93 -3.62 -14.97 -16.60
N LEU A 94 -3.70 -14.42 -15.38
CA LEU A 94 -3.65 -15.21 -14.15
C LEU A 94 -5.00 -15.87 -13.84
N LEU A 95 -6.10 -15.21 -14.20
CA LEU A 95 -7.47 -15.67 -13.97
C LEU A 95 -8.05 -16.46 -15.16
N ASN A 96 -7.42 -16.41 -16.33
CA ASN A 96 -7.84 -17.12 -17.55
C ASN A 96 -6.71 -18.08 -17.97
N PRO A 97 -6.84 -19.41 -17.81
CA PRO A 97 -8.06 -20.19 -18.01
C PRO A 97 -8.57 -20.84 -16.73
N SER A 98 -8.77 -20.08 -15.65
CA SER A 98 -9.39 -20.65 -14.45
C SER A 98 -10.79 -21.17 -14.80
N THR A 99 -10.96 -22.49 -14.73
CA THR A 99 -12.23 -23.19 -14.99
C THR A 99 -13.24 -23.04 -13.84
N GLU A 100 -12.95 -22.18 -12.88
CA GLU A 100 -13.69 -22.04 -11.63
C GLU A 100 -14.13 -20.59 -11.45
N ASP A 101 -15.44 -20.40 -11.44
CA ASP A 101 -16.07 -19.12 -11.15
C ASP A 101 -15.79 -18.69 -9.70
N GLY A 102 -15.64 -17.38 -9.49
CA GLY A 102 -15.47 -16.80 -8.16
C GLY A 102 -14.02 -16.65 -7.70
N ILE A 103 -13.02 -17.10 -8.48
CA ILE A 103 -11.62 -16.77 -8.21
C ILE A 103 -11.42 -15.27 -8.43
N TYR A 104 -10.76 -14.61 -7.48
CA TYR A 104 -10.57 -13.17 -7.53
C TYR A 104 -9.17 -12.75 -7.08
N LEU A 105 -8.81 -11.52 -7.45
CA LEU A 105 -7.65 -10.82 -6.91
C LEU A 105 -7.91 -9.31 -6.85
N VAL A 106 -7.17 -8.61 -6.00
CA VAL A 106 -7.13 -7.15 -5.90
C VAL A 106 -5.77 -6.65 -6.33
N ARG A 107 -5.76 -5.62 -7.17
CA ARG A 107 -4.55 -4.92 -7.63
C ARG A 107 -4.66 -3.42 -7.47
N GLU A 108 -3.52 -2.74 -7.40
CA GLU A 108 -3.45 -1.28 -7.51
C GLU A 108 -3.92 -0.84 -8.91
N SER A 109 -4.69 0.24 -8.95
CA SER A 109 -5.15 0.82 -10.21
C SER A 109 -4.02 1.60 -10.88
N VAL A 110 -3.54 1.08 -12.02
CA VAL A 110 -2.55 1.78 -12.87
C VAL A 110 -3.16 3.04 -13.51
N THR A 111 -4.46 3.01 -13.81
CA THR A 111 -5.18 4.10 -14.47
C THR A 111 -5.53 5.22 -13.50
N TYR A 112 -5.88 4.88 -12.26
CA TYR A 112 -6.30 5.82 -11.21
C TYR A 112 -5.43 5.63 -9.96
N PRO A 113 -4.25 6.30 -9.89
CA PRO A 113 -3.36 6.18 -8.75
C PRO A 113 -4.07 6.48 -7.43
N GLY A 114 -3.93 5.59 -6.45
CA GLY A 114 -4.61 5.67 -5.16
C GLY A 114 -5.85 4.77 -5.04
N ASP A 115 -6.42 4.34 -6.17
CA ASP A 115 -7.53 3.38 -6.19
C ASP A 115 -7.03 1.94 -6.33
N TYR A 116 -7.90 0.99 -6.03
CA TYR A 116 -7.67 -0.43 -6.29
C TYR A 116 -8.64 -0.95 -7.36
N THR A 117 -8.43 -2.18 -7.79
CA THR A 117 -9.32 -2.89 -8.73
C THR A 117 -9.49 -4.32 -8.24
N LEU A 118 -10.74 -4.72 -8.01
CA LEU A 118 -11.13 -6.12 -7.79
C LEU A 118 -11.33 -6.77 -9.16
N CYS A 119 -10.60 -7.84 -9.43
CA CYS A 119 -10.72 -8.66 -10.64
C CYS A 119 -11.38 -9.97 -10.24
N VAL A 120 -12.48 -10.38 -10.90
CA VAL A 120 -13.23 -11.60 -10.57
C VAL A 120 -13.42 -12.44 -11.84
N ALA A 121 -13.05 -13.71 -11.78
CA ALA A 121 -13.34 -14.69 -12.81
C ALA A 121 -14.82 -15.13 -12.73
N CYS A 122 -15.55 -14.99 -13.83
CA CYS A 122 -16.96 -15.37 -13.94
C CYS A 122 -17.29 -15.66 -15.42
N GLN A 123 -17.84 -16.85 -15.70
CA GLN A 123 -18.35 -17.22 -17.04
C GLN A 123 -17.31 -17.02 -18.16
N ASP A 124 -16.10 -17.56 -17.96
CA ASP A 124 -14.96 -17.45 -18.89
C ASP A 124 -14.49 -16.01 -19.16
N ARG A 125 -14.85 -15.07 -18.28
CA ARG A 125 -14.46 -13.67 -18.36
C ARG A 125 -13.90 -13.20 -17.03
N VAL A 126 -13.12 -12.12 -17.11
CA VAL A 126 -12.63 -11.42 -15.93
C VAL A 126 -13.32 -10.07 -15.85
N GLU A 127 -14.16 -9.91 -14.84
CA GLU A 127 -14.81 -8.65 -14.52
C GLU A 127 -13.88 -7.80 -13.65
N HIS A 128 -13.89 -6.48 -13.86
CA HIS A 128 -13.00 -5.55 -13.16
C HIS A 128 -13.80 -4.41 -12.52
N TYR A 129 -13.84 -4.42 -11.20
CA TYR A 129 -14.54 -3.42 -10.39
C TYR A 129 -13.54 -2.45 -9.79
N ARG A 130 -13.75 -1.15 -10.02
CA ARG A 130 -12.91 -0.10 -9.43
C ARG A 130 -13.28 0.05 -7.96
N ILE A 131 -12.28 -0.01 -7.07
CA ILE A 131 -12.44 0.30 -5.65
C ILE A 131 -11.90 1.71 -5.43
N MET A 132 -12.79 2.62 -5.05
CA MET A 132 -12.55 4.05 -4.91
C MET A 132 -12.41 4.45 -3.44
N TYR A 133 -11.62 5.49 -3.18
CA TYR A 133 -11.57 6.12 -1.85
C TYR A 133 -12.51 7.34 -1.80
N ARG A 134 -13.52 7.28 -0.93
CA ARG A 134 -14.57 8.30 -0.74
C ARG A 134 -14.88 8.44 0.74
N HIS A 135 -15.04 9.67 1.23
CA HIS A 135 -15.36 9.95 2.64
C HIS A 135 -14.44 9.23 3.64
N ASN A 136 -13.15 9.12 3.31
CA ASN A 136 -12.15 8.40 4.10
C ASN A 136 -12.41 6.88 4.25
N LYS A 137 -13.14 6.28 3.30
CA LYS A 137 -13.48 4.85 3.23
C LYS A 137 -13.36 4.33 1.80
N LEU A 138 -13.36 3.02 1.62
CA LEU A 138 -13.35 2.33 0.33
C LEU A 138 -14.76 1.98 -0.11
N THR A 139 -15.05 2.06 -1.42
CA THR A 139 -16.35 1.69 -2.00
C THR A 139 -16.19 1.25 -3.46
N ILE A 140 -17.10 0.41 -3.96
CA ILE A 140 -17.19 0.02 -5.38
C ILE A 140 -18.35 0.76 -6.08
N ASP A 141 -19.45 1.00 -5.38
CA ASP A 141 -20.73 1.47 -5.91
C ASP A 141 -21.15 2.87 -5.41
N GLU A 142 -20.38 3.44 -4.47
CA GLU A 142 -20.72 4.67 -3.73
C GLU A 142 -21.95 4.55 -2.79
N GLU A 143 -22.42 3.32 -2.52
CA GLU A 143 -23.50 3.03 -1.57
C GLU A 143 -22.96 2.34 -0.31
N GLU A 144 -22.10 1.33 -0.47
CA GLU A 144 -21.45 0.62 0.63
C GLU A 144 -20.02 1.11 0.86
N PHE A 145 -19.62 1.21 2.14
CA PHE A 145 -18.34 1.79 2.53
C PHE A 145 -17.58 0.94 3.55
N PHE A 146 -16.31 0.68 3.29
CA PHE A 146 -15.44 -0.19 4.06
C PHE A 146 -14.21 0.56 4.60
N GLU A 147 -13.71 0.19 5.77
CA GLU A 147 -12.52 0.85 6.36
C GLU A 147 -11.23 0.47 5.63
N ASN A 148 -11.17 -0.73 5.05
CA ASN A 148 -9.97 -1.26 4.40
C ASN A 148 -10.33 -2.38 3.41
N LEU A 149 -9.36 -2.78 2.59
CA LEU A 149 -9.58 -3.81 1.57
C LEU A 149 -9.94 -5.16 2.16
N THR A 150 -9.46 -5.51 3.36
CA THR A 150 -9.80 -6.78 4.01
C THR A 150 -11.29 -6.83 4.31
N GLN A 151 -11.87 -5.76 4.86
CA GLN A 151 -13.32 -5.69 5.10
C GLN A 151 -14.15 -5.68 3.82
N LEU A 152 -13.60 -5.18 2.70
CA LEU A 152 -14.32 -5.13 1.43
C LEU A 152 -14.41 -6.51 0.77
N VAL A 153 -13.43 -7.38 0.98
CA VAL A 153 -13.39 -8.72 0.36
C VAL A 153 -13.94 -9.83 1.26
N GLU A 154 -14.17 -9.57 2.55
CA GLU A 154 -14.80 -10.47 3.52
C GLU A 154 -16.33 -10.44 3.42
#